data_AF-A0A1A9AS53-F1
#
_entry.id   AF-A0A1A9AS53-F1
#
_cell.length_a   1.000
_cell.length_b   1.000
_cell.length_c   1.000
_cell.angle_alpha   90.00
_cell.angle_beta   90.00
_cell.angle_gamma   90.00
#
_symmetry.space_group_name_H-M   'P 1'
#
loop_
_entity.id
_entity.type
_entity.pdbx_description
1 polymer ?
#
loop_
_entity_poly.entity_id
_entity_poly.type
_entity_poly.pdbx_seq_one_letter_code
_entity_poly.pdbx_strand_id
1 'polypeptide(L)'
;MDREDVSNEYFAYCNTMKTQFPEYNGFYELCGMFARNLKNVSKIMEYERNDNERCRYFYFWIHNELRKKLSNYKDNTQKNTRLVRAFFTVWNRVNSGSKKNNCASVYNYHVSLEFWKKLNDLYDYITNYDNIQQKILVHKDLCLKYKPYYNYITEIHEDYKNNCCKNDTSKCPSYPDISGWCTDERFLKN
;
A
#
# COMPACT_ATOMS: atom_id res chain seq x y z
N MET A 1 -4.86 7.69 -6.04
CA MET A 1 -6.26 7.21 -5.88
C MET A 1 -7.16 8.40 -5.68
N ASP A 2 -8.30 8.37 -6.35
CA ASP A 2 -9.25 9.47 -6.34
C ASP A 2 -10.01 9.59 -5.00
N ARG A 3 -10.45 10.82 -4.70
CA ARG A 3 -11.20 11.24 -3.52
C ARG A 3 -12.53 11.93 -3.87
N GLU A 4 -13.01 11.84 -5.11
CA GLU A 4 -14.34 12.31 -5.50
C GLU A 4 -15.47 11.69 -4.65
N ASP A 5 -16.67 12.22 -4.80
CA ASP A 5 -17.87 11.67 -4.17
C ASP A 5 -18.08 10.20 -4.55
N VAL A 6 -18.61 9.45 -3.58
CA VAL A 6 -18.81 8.00 -3.71
C VAL A 6 -20.31 7.73 -3.84
N SER A 7 -20.70 7.11 -4.96
CA SER A 7 -22.08 6.64 -5.14
C SER A 7 -22.49 5.67 -4.02
N ASN A 8 -23.76 5.75 -3.60
CA ASN A 8 -24.35 4.90 -2.56
C ASN A 8 -24.17 3.40 -2.78
N GLU A 9 -24.04 2.96 -4.04
CA GLU A 9 -23.84 1.54 -4.36
C GLU A 9 -22.57 0.95 -3.74
N TYR A 10 -21.49 1.73 -3.62
CA TYR A 10 -20.22 1.25 -3.08
C TYR A 10 -20.27 1.09 -1.56
N PHE A 11 -21.10 1.87 -0.89
CA PHE A 11 -21.33 1.76 0.54
C PHE A 11 -22.08 0.49 0.93
N ALA A 12 -22.76 -0.19 -0.01
CA ALA A 12 -23.39 -1.48 0.24
C ALA A 12 -22.38 -2.55 0.68
N TYR A 13 -21.13 -2.47 0.21
CA TYR A 13 -20.06 -3.38 0.65
C TYR A 13 -19.59 -3.11 2.10
N CYS A 14 -19.91 -1.94 2.65
CA CYS A 14 -19.30 -1.36 3.85
C CYS A 14 -20.15 -1.50 5.12
N ASN A 15 -21.27 -2.23 5.07
CA ASN A 15 -22.13 -2.43 6.23
C ASN A 15 -21.38 -2.96 7.47
N THR A 16 -20.35 -3.79 7.26
CA THR A 16 -19.49 -4.31 8.35
C THR A 16 -18.78 -3.18 9.12
N MET A 17 -18.37 -2.09 8.46
CA MET A 17 -17.76 -0.94 9.14
C MET A 17 -18.76 -0.24 10.05
N LYS A 18 -19.96 0.01 9.53
CA LYS A 18 -21.05 0.68 10.26
C LYS A 18 -21.50 -0.11 11.48
N THR A 19 -21.59 -1.44 11.39
CA THR A 19 -22.15 -2.27 12.46
C THR A 19 -21.12 -2.72 13.49
N GLN A 20 -19.88 -3.04 13.09
CA GLN A 20 -18.87 -3.60 14.00
C GLN A 20 -17.88 -2.57 14.53
N PHE A 21 -17.72 -1.44 13.83
CA PHE A 21 -16.77 -0.39 14.17
C PHE A 21 -17.44 1.01 14.20
N PRO A 22 -18.60 1.18 14.85
CA PRO A 22 -19.32 2.46 14.86
C PRO A 22 -18.53 3.60 15.52
N GLU A 23 -17.58 3.29 16.42
CA GLU A 23 -16.74 4.29 17.07
C GLU A 23 -15.51 4.72 16.24
N TYR A 24 -15.23 4.00 15.14
CA TYR A 24 -14.13 4.28 14.23
C TYR A 24 -14.60 5.26 13.15
N ASN A 25 -14.72 6.52 13.57
CA ASN A 25 -15.12 7.64 12.72
C ASN A 25 -14.29 7.71 11.43
N GLY A 26 -14.96 7.90 10.30
CA GLY A 26 -14.30 8.07 9.01
C GLY A 26 -13.89 6.78 8.31
N PHE A 27 -14.09 5.60 8.91
CA PHE A 27 -13.75 4.31 8.27
C PHE A 27 -14.88 3.77 7.39
N TYR A 28 -16.13 4.14 7.65
CA TYR A 28 -17.24 3.83 6.75
C TYR A 28 -17.08 4.57 5.41
N GLU A 29 -16.72 5.85 5.46
CA GLU A 29 -16.41 6.71 4.32
C GLU A 29 -15.19 6.20 3.56
N LEU A 30 -14.10 5.87 4.28
CA LEU A 30 -12.91 5.27 3.67
C LEU A 30 -13.26 3.94 2.97
N CYS A 31 -14.14 3.13 3.56
CA CYS A 31 -14.56 1.88 2.94
C CYS A 31 -15.29 2.11 1.62
N GLY A 32 -16.18 3.12 1.54
CA GLY A 32 -16.85 3.47 0.28
C GLY A 32 -15.85 3.88 -0.80
N MET A 33 -14.89 4.75 -0.45
CA MET A 33 -13.81 5.17 -1.34
C MET A 33 -12.96 3.96 -1.78
N PHE A 34 -12.63 3.08 -0.84
CA PHE A 34 -11.88 1.86 -1.09
C PHE A 34 -12.61 0.95 -2.10
N ALA A 35 -13.90 0.66 -1.89
CA ALA A 35 -14.68 -0.18 -2.77
C ALA A 35 -14.79 0.40 -4.19
N ARG A 36 -15.00 1.72 -4.30
CA ARG A 36 -15.02 2.42 -5.58
C ARG A 36 -13.69 2.36 -6.30
N ASN A 37 -12.62 2.75 -5.61
CA ASN A 37 -11.27 2.81 -6.17
C ASN A 37 -10.79 1.42 -6.59
N LEU A 38 -11.15 0.37 -5.82
CA LEU A 38 -10.86 -1.01 -6.17
C LEU A 38 -11.57 -1.44 -7.47
N LYS A 39 -12.88 -1.15 -7.59
CA LYS A 39 -13.66 -1.51 -8.79
C LYS A 39 -13.21 -0.76 -10.03
N ASN A 40 -12.70 0.46 -9.86
CA ASN A 40 -12.33 1.39 -10.94
C ASN A 40 -10.82 1.58 -11.09
N VAL A 41 -9.99 0.71 -10.50
CA VAL A 41 -8.53 0.91 -10.43
C VAL A 41 -7.89 1.09 -11.81
N SER A 42 -8.35 0.32 -12.81
CA SER A 42 -7.88 0.40 -14.19
C SER A 42 -8.28 1.69 -14.91
N LYS A 43 -9.41 2.29 -14.54
CA LYS A 43 -9.87 3.57 -15.07
C LYS A 43 -9.13 4.74 -14.39
N ILE A 44 -8.99 4.70 -13.07
CA ILE A 44 -8.31 5.74 -12.29
C ILE A 44 -6.82 5.80 -12.69
N MET A 45 -6.23 4.66 -13.01
CA MET A 45 -4.82 4.53 -13.40
C MET A 45 -4.68 4.09 -14.86
N GLU A 46 -5.45 4.71 -15.75
CA GLU A 46 -5.45 4.34 -17.17
C GLU A 46 -4.08 4.54 -17.86
N TYR A 47 -3.27 5.48 -17.36
CA TYR A 47 -1.93 5.77 -17.87
C TYR A 47 -0.92 4.64 -17.57
N GLU A 48 -1.09 3.93 -16.46
CA GLU A 48 -0.28 2.77 -16.11
C GLU A 48 -0.86 1.57 -16.85
N ARG A 49 -0.12 0.93 -17.76
CA ARG A 49 -0.64 -0.20 -18.56
C ARG A 49 -0.46 -1.54 -17.86
N ASN A 50 0.39 -1.61 -16.84
CA ASN A 50 0.65 -2.82 -16.08
C ASN A 50 -0.36 -2.95 -14.93
N ASP A 51 -1.27 -3.92 -15.04
CA ASP A 51 -2.26 -4.20 -14.00
C ASP A 51 -1.64 -4.54 -12.64
N ASN A 52 -0.47 -5.19 -12.62
CA ASN A 52 0.23 -5.48 -11.36
C ASN A 52 0.72 -4.19 -10.69
N GLU A 53 1.20 -3.20 -11.46
CA GLU A 53 1.58 -1.90 -10.91
C GLU A 53 0.36 -1.15 -10.39
N ARG A 54 -0.75 -1.12 -11.14
CA ARG A 54 -2.03 -0.54 -10.66
C ARG A 54 -2.45 -1.13 -9.32
N CYS A 55 -2.38 -2.46 -9.20
CA CYS A 55 -2.69 -3.15 -7.96
C CYS A 55 -1.69 -2.85 -6.84
N ARG A 56 -0.40 -2.76 -7.15
CA ARG A 56 0.65 -2.39 -6.20
C ARG A 56 0.40 -1.00 -5.62
N TYR A 57 0.14 -0.01 -6.48
CA TYR A 57 -0.25 1.34 -6.06
C TYR A 57 -1.51 1.33 -5.18
N PHE A 58 -2.54 0.56 -5.57
CA PHE A 58 -3.76 0.44 -4.79
C PHE A 58 -3.51 -0.15 -3.39
N TYR A 59 -2.69 -1.21 -3.31
CA TYR A 59 -2.28 -1.82 -2.06
C TYR A 59 -1.59 -0.83 -1.13
N PHE A 60 -0.59 -0.09 -1.63
CA PHE A 60 0.10 0.89 -0.81
C PHE A 60 -0.81 2.03 -0.36
N TRP A 61 -1.69 2.51 -1.25
CA TRP A 61 -2.65 3.54 -0.91
C TRP A 61 -3.55 3.12 0.26
N ILE A 62 -4.19 1.95 0.21
CA ILE A 62 -5.12 1.56 1.27
C ILE A 62 -4.41 1.32 2.60
N HIS A 63 -3.23 0.69 2.59
CA HIS A 63 -2.45 0.51 3.83
C HIS A 63 -2.01 1.84 4.44
N ASN A 64 -1.64 2.83 3.61
CA ASN A 64 -1.31 4.18 4.07
C ASN A 64 -2.51 4.91 4.67
N GLU A 65 -3.68 4.85 4.04
CA GLU A 65 -4.92 5.46 4.56
C GLU A 65 -5.35 4.80 5.89
N LEU A 66 -5.28 3.47 5.98
CA LEU A 66 -5.54 2.73 7.21
C LEU A 66 -4.55 3.13 8.32
N ARG A 67 -3.24 3.18 8.04
CA ARG A 67 -2.21 3.60 9.01
C ARG A 67 -2.50 5.00 9.56
N LYS A 68 -2.77 5.95 8.66
CA LYS A 68 -3.05 7.35 9.03
C LYS A 68 -4.28 7.45 9.92
N LYS A 69 -5.40 6.81 9.55
CA LYS A 69 -6.62 6.88 10.37
C LYS A 69 -6.49 6.14 11.70
N LEU A 70 -5.85 4.95 11.71
CA LEU A 70 -5.66 4.17 12.93
C LEU A 70 -4.67 4.82 13.92
N SER A 71 -3.89 5.81 13.50
CA SER A 71 -3.05 6.61 14.40
C SER A 71 -3.85 7.38 15.46
N ASN A 72 -5.15 7.57 15.25
CA ASN A 72 -6.08 8.14 16.24
C ASN A 72 -6.62 7.10 17.24
N TYR A 73 -6.28 5.81 17.09
CA TYR A 73 -6.87 4.69 17.83
C TYR A 73 -5.79 3.76 18.40
N LYS A 74 -4.64 4.30 18.83
CA LYS A 74 -3.44 3.51 19.19
C LYS A 74 -3.65 2.50 20.32
N ASP A 75 -4.58 2.79 21.23
CA ASP A 75 -4.76 1.98 22.45
C ASP A 75 -5.54 0.66 22.22
N ASN A 76 -6.12 0.45 21.03
CA ASN A 76 -6.97 -0.70 20.74
C ASN A 76 -6.41 -1.59 19.63
N THR A 77 -5.19 -2.13 19.82
CA THR A 77 -4.46 -2.91 18.82
C THR A 77 -5.27 -4.10 18.28
N GLN A 78 -5.98 -4.85 19.13
CA GLN A 78 -6.78 -6.00 18.70
C GLN A 78 -7.99 -5.58 17.84
N LYS A 79 -8.68 -4.48 18.17
CA LYS A 79 -9.80 -4.00 17.35
C LYS A 79 -9.30 -3.36 16.05
N ASN A 80 -8.15 -2.70 16.06
CA ASN A 80 -7.49 -2.19 14.85
C ASN A 80 -7.16 -3.33 13.87
N THR A 81 -6.60 -4.44 14.35
CA THR A 81 -6.33 -5.62 13.52
C THR A 81 -7.62 -6.19 12.91
N ARG A 82 -8.70 -6.27 13.69
CA ARG A 82 -10.02 -6.69 13.19
C ARG A 82 -10.58 -5.75 12.13
N LEU A 83 -10.40 -4.43 12.31
CA LEU A 83 -10.82 -3.42 11.35
C LEU A 83 -10.06 -3.59 10.03
N VAL A 84 -8.74 -3.73 10.07
CA VAL A 84 -7.92 -3.97 8.87
C VAL A 84 -8.40 -5.24 8.15
N ARG A 85 -8.60 -6.34 8.88
CA ARG A 85 -9.15 -7.58 8.31
C ARG A 85 -10.54 -7.38 7.69
N ALA A 86 -11.37 -6.50 8.24
CA ALA A 86 -12.68 -6.19 7.68
C ALA A 86 -12.56 -5.48 6.31
N PHE A 87 -11.53 -4.65 6.08
CA PHE A 87 -11.26 -4.09 4.74
C PHE A 87 -10.94 -5.17 3.71
N PHE A 88 -10.19 -6.21 4.07
CA PHE A 88 -9.95 -7.35 3.17
C PHE A 88 -11.20 -8.22 2.96
N THR A 89 -12.14 -8.22 3.91
CA THR A 89 -13.46 -8.83 3.69
C THR A 89 -14.27 -8.03 2.66
N VAL A 90 -14.23 -6.70 2.72
CA VAL A 90 -14.82 -5.81 1.71
C VAL A 90 -14.17 -6.04 0.36
N TRP A 91 -12.83 -6.15 0.31
CA TRP A 91 -12.06 -6.42 -0.91
C TRP A 91 -12.57 -7.66 -1.64
N ASN A 92 -12.65 -8.78 -0.92
CA ASN A 92 -13.15 -10.04 -1.47
C ASN A 92 -14.57 -9.91 -2.05
N ARG A 93 -15.46 -9.17 -1.38
CA ARG A 93 -16.85 -8.94 -1.86
C ARG A 93 -16.89 -8.07 -3.12
N VAL A 94 -16.03 -7.06 -3.21
CA VAL A 94 -15.94 -6.22 -4.41
C VAL A 94 -15.41 -7.04 -5.59
N ASN A 95 -14.40 -7.88 -5.37
CA ASN A 95 -13.84 -8.75 -6.39
C ASN A 95 -14.85 -9.80 -6.89
N SER A 96 -15.59 -10.45 -5.99
CA SER A 96 -16.60 -11.43 -6.40
C SER A 96 -17.74 -10.80 -7.22
N GLY A 97 -18.02 -9.51 -7.00
CA GLY A 97 -18.99 -8.73 -7.78
C GLY A 97 -18.45 -8.12 -9.07
N SER A 98 -17.16 -8.27 -9.40
CA SER A 98 -16.53 -7.61 -10.55
C SER A 98 -15.60 -8.56 -11.32
N LYS A 99 -16.02 -8.94 -12.54
CA LYS A 99 -15.18 -9.72 -13.48
C LYS A 99 -13.96 -8.96 -14.02
N LYS A 100 -13.85 -7.65 -13.75
CA LYS A 100 -12.82 -6.76 -14.32
C LYS A 100 -11.69 -6.43 -13.36
N ASN A 101 -11.74 -6.91 -12.10
CA ASN A 101 -10.74 -6.55 -11.12
C ASN A 101 -9.68 -7.64 -10.96
N ASN A 102 -8.43 -7.28 -11.26
CA ASN A 102 -7.28 -8.18 -11.23
C ASN A 102 -6.50 -8.11 -9.91
N CYS A 103 -6.87 -7.20 -8.99
CA CYS A 103 -6.15 -7.05 -7.73
C CYS A 103 -6.59 -8.09 -6.69
N ALA A 104 -5.76 -9.10 -6.47
CA ALA A 104 -5.99 -10.15 -5.48
C ALA A 104 -6.19 -9.57 -4.07
N SER A 105 -7.02 -10.22 -3.25
CA SER A 105 -7.25 -9.85 -1.85
C SER A 105 -6.44 -10.76 -0.92
N VAL A 106 -5.22 -10.36 -0.63
CA VAL A 106 -4.31 -11.08 0.26
C VAL A 106 -4.07 -10.28 1.54
N TYR A 107 -4.54 -10.81 2.66
CA TYR A 107 -4.30 -10.27 4.00
C TYR A 107 -3.24 -11.11 4.73
N ASN A 108 -2.20 -10.46 5.22
CA ASN A 108 -1.22 -11.07 6.13
C ASN A 108 -1.20 -10.31 7.45
N TYR A 109 -1.65 -10.95 8.53
CA TYR A 109 -1.73 -10.32 9.86
C TYR A 109 -0.35 -10.13 10.52
N HIS A 110 0.69 -10.81 10.03
CA HIS A 110 2.06 -10.64 10.50
C HIS A 110 2.72 -9.37 9.92
N VAL A 111 2.15 -8.79 8.87
CA VAL A 111 2.68 -7.60 8.20
C VAL A 111 2.05 -6.36 8.81
N SER A 112 2.85 -5.60 9.55
CA SER A 112 2.37 -4.37 10.22
C SER A 112 2.14 -3.23 9.22
N LEU A 113 1.27 -2.29 9.58
CA LEU A 113 1.04 -1.07 8.79
C LEU A 113 2.29 -0.18 8.70
N GLU A 114 3.16 -0.23 9.69
CA GLU A 114 4.47 0.45 9.66
C GLU A 114 5.43 -0.22 8.68
N PHE A 115 5.40 -1.55 8.56
CA PHE A 115 6.18 -2.24 7.54
C PHE A 115 5.63 -1.94 6.14
N TRP A 116 4.31 -1.90 5.95
CA TRP A 116 3.71 -1.42 4.70
C TRP A 116 4.13 0.01 4.33
N LYS A 117 4.30 0.89 5.32
CA LYS A 117 4.84 2.24 5.09
C LYS A 117 6.28 2.18 4.56
N LYS A 118 7.16 1.41 5.21
CA LYS A 118 8.54 1.21 4.74
C LYS A 118 8.58 0.66 3.31
N LEU A 119 7.75 -0.35 3.00
CA LEU A 119 7.65 -0.91 1.65
C LEU A 119 7.16 0.11 0.62
N ASN A 120 6.22 1.00 0.99
CA ASN A 120 5.81 2.10 0.12
C ASN A 120 6.95 3.09 -0.11
N ASP A 121 7.68 3.47 0.93
CA ASP A 121 8.81 4.41 0.82
C ASP A 121 9.90 3.84 -0.12
N LEU A 122 10.18 2.52 -0.01
CA LEU A 122 11.09 1.80 -0.90
C LEU A 122 10.57 1.74 -2.35
N TYR A 123 9.28 1.47 -2.53
CA TYR A 123 8.64 1.47 -3.86
C TYR A 123 8.70 2.83 -4.53
N ASP A 124 8.40 3.90 -3.78
CA ASP A 124 8.45 5.28 -4.28
C ASP A 124 9.87 5.64 -4.74
N TYR A 125 10.89 5.22 -4.00
CA TYR A 125 12.29 5.39 -4.43
C TYR A 125 12.60 4.61 -5.71
N ILE A 126 12.25 3.32 -5.74
CA ILE A 126 12.47 2.42 -6.89
C ILE A 126 11.82 2.99 -8.16
N THR A 127 10.58 3.43 -8.08
CA THR A 127 9.84 3.96 -9.24
C THR A 127 10.32 5.33 -9.69
N ASN A 128 10.89 6.13 -8.79
CA ASN A 128 11.39 7.46 -9.11
C ASN A 128 12.91 7.54 -9.28
N TYR A 129 13.62 6.40 -9.24
CA TYR A 129 15.09 6.37 -9.24
C TYR A 129 15.68 7.17 -10.40
N ASP A 130 15.25 6.90 -11.63
CA ASP A 130 15.79 7.58 -12.83
C ASP A 130 15.53 9.10 -12.79
N ASN A 131 14.34 9.51 -12.34
CA ASN A 131 13.99 10.93 -12.18
C ASN A 131 14.87 11.61 -11.12
N ILE A 132 15.15 10.92 -10.01
CA ILE A 132 16.05 11.42 -8.96
C ILE A 132 17.48 11.54 -9.51
N GLN A 133 17.98 10.52 -10.21
CA GLN A 133 19.32 10.52 -10.80
C GLN A 133 19.47 11.66 -11.82
N GLN A 134 18.51 11.85 -12.71
CA GLN A 134 18.52 12.95 -13.68
C GLN A 134 18.58 14.32 -13.00
N LYS A 135 17.79 14.54 -11.93
CA LYS A 135 17.83 15.79 -11.17
C LYS A 135 19.19 16.04 -10.51
N ILE A 136 19.81 15.00 -9.94
CA ILE A 136 21.13 15.09 -9.32
C ILE A 136 22.22 15.40 -10.36
N LEU A 137 22.12 14.84 -11.57
CA LEU A 137 23.05 15.12 -12.67
C LEU A 137 23.02 16.60 -13.09
N VAL A 138 21.84 17.21 -13.15
CA VAL A 138 21.66 18.62 -13.51
C VAL A 138 22.07 19.55 -12.36
N HIS A 139 21.71 19.22 -11.13
CA HIS A 139 21.94 20.03 -9.94
C HIS A 139 22.72 19.25 -8.90
N LYS A 140 24.05 19.30 -8.99
CA LYS A 140 24.95 18.49 -8.13
C LYS A 140 24.78 18.76 -6.64
N ASP A 141 24.33 19.96 -6.25
CA ASP A 141 24.00 20.32 -4.87
C ASP A 141 22.85 19.48 -4.30
N LEU A 142 21.93 19.00 -5.15
CA LEU A 142 20.87 18.09 -4.74
C LEU A 142 21.41 16.75 -4.23
N CYS A 143 22.62 16.33 -4.61
CA CYS A 143 23.23 15.11 -4.08
C CYS A 143 23.29 15.12 -2.55
N LEU A 144 23.72 16.25 -1.95
CA LEU A 144 23.79 16.39 -0.49
C LEU A 144 22.40 16.37 0.15
N LYS A 145 21.38 16.88 -0.56
CA LYS A 145 19.99 16.87 -0.11
C LYS A 145 19.34 15.50 -0.20
N TYR A 146 19.68 14.70 -1.22
CA TYR A 146 19.16 13.35 -1.42
C TYR A 146 19.90 12.29 -0.62
N LYS A 147 21.15 12.53 -0.21
CA LYS A 147 21.94 11.57 0.57
C LYS A 147 21.23 11.05 1.84
N PRO A 148 20.61 11.89 2.70
CA PRO A 148 19.86 11.38 3.86
C PRO A 148 18.68 10.49 3.46
N TYR A 149 17.97 10.85 2.38
CA TYR A 149 16.87 10.04 1.87
C TYR A 149 17.37 8.71 1.31
N TYR A 150 18.47 8.70 0.56
CA TYR A 150 19.10 7.47 0.09
C TYR A 150 19.48 6.54 1.25
N ASN A 151 20.16 7.06 2.27
CA ASN A 151 20.53 6.27 3.46
C ASN A 151 19.29 5.65 4.13
N TYR A 152 18.23 6.43 4.30
CA TYR A 152 16.96 5.96 4.85
C TYR A 152 16.36 4.80 4.04
N ILE A 153 16.36 4.91 2.70
CA ILE A 153 15.83 3.85 1.84
C ILE A 153 16.74 2.61 1.86
N THR A 154 18.06 2.79 1.91
CA THR A 154 19.01 1.67 2.03
C THR A 154 18.79 0.89 3.32
N GLU A 155 18.59 1.57 4.45
CA GLU A 155 18.24 0.90 5.72
C GLU A 155 16.92 0.11 5.62
N ILE A 156 15.91 0.67 4.92
CA ILE A 156 14.66 -0.04 4.65
C ILE A 156 14.90 -1.26 3.76
N HIS A 157 15.74 -1.15 2.73
CA HIS A 157 16.04 -2.24 1.81
C HIS A 157 16.76 -3.39 2.54
N GLU A 158 17.67 -3.09 3.45
CA GLU A 158 18.33 -4.09 4.30
C GLU A 158 17.34 -4.78 5.23
N ASP A 159 16.44 -4.04 5.88
CA ASP A 159 15.37 -4.59 6.72
C ASP A 159 14.44 -5.49 5.89
N TYR A 160 14.04 -5.04 4.69
CA TYR A 160 13.28 -5.83 3.75
C TYR A 160 14.01 -7.12 3.36
N LYS A 161 15.30 -7.05 2.99
CA LYS A 161 16.10 -8.23 2.63
C LYS A 161 16.19 -9.25 3.76
N ASN A 162 16.41 -8.76 4.98
CA ASN A 162 16.52 -9.61 6.15
C ASN A 162 15.22 -10.34 6.50
N ASN A 163 14.08 -9.69 6.30
CA ASN A 163 12.77 -10.27 6.62
C ASN A 163 12.12 -11.02 5.46
N CYS A 164 12.40 -10.67 4.20
CA CYS A 164 11.62 -11.11 3.04
C CYS A 164 12.39 -11.82 1.93
N CYS A 165 13.73 -11.75 1.94
CA CYS A 165 14.57 -12.36 0.91
C CYS A 165 15.31 -13.60 1.41
N LYS A 166 15.04 -14.02 2.64
CA LYS A 166 15.53 -15.26 3.27
C LYS A 166 14.41 -16.30 3.30
N ASN A 167 14.71 -17.50 3.81
CA ASN A 167 13.81 -18.65 3.76
C ASN A 167 12.47 -18.46 4.51
N ASP A 168 12.40 -17.63 5.56
CA ASP A 168 11.15 -17.31 6.25
C ASP A 168 10.57 -16.00 5.72
N THR A 169 9.53 -16.10 4.89
CA THR A 169 8.81 -14.95 4.30
C THR A 169 7.45 -14.72 4.97
N SER A 170 7.18 -15.37 6.11
CA SER A 170 5.88 -15.27 6.81
C SER A 170 5.52 -13.84 7.23
N LYS A 171 6.54 -13.00 7.47
CA LYS A 171 6.40 -11.59 7.85
C LYS A 171 6.33 -10.64 6.65
N CYS A 172 6.18 -11.17 5.45
CA CYS A 172 6.21 -10.39 4.22
C CYS A 172 4.88 -10.50 3.48
N PRO A 173 4.49 -9.44 2.75
CA PRO A 173 3.33 -9.53 1.90
C PRO A 173 3.64 -10.48 0.75
N SER A 174 2.77 -11.48 0.54
CA SER A 174 2.81 -12.34 -0.65
C SER A 174 2.13 -11.71 -1.87
N TYR A 175 1.44 -10.58 -1.68
CA TYR A 175 0.91 -9.74 -2.73
C TYR A 175 0.83 -8.27 -2.25
N PRO A 176 1.12 -7.26 -3.08
CA PRO A 176 1.59 -7.36 -4.47
C PRO A 176 2.97 -8.02 -4.53
N ASP A 177 3.33 -8.57 -5.70
CA ASP A 177 4.67 -9.16 -5.87
C ASP A 177 5.73 -8.06 -5.75
N ILE A 178 6.64 -8.26 -4.80
CA ILE A 178 7.77 -7.38 -4.49
C ILE A 178 9.09 -8.15 -4.47
N SER A 179 9.08 -9.45 -4.82
CA SER A 179 10.25 -10.33 -4.74
C SER A 179 11.45 -9.84 -5.54
N GLY A 180 11.20 -9.14 -6.66
CA GLY A 180 12.24 -8.54 -7.49
C GLY A 180 13.11 -7.50 -6.76
N TRP A 181 12.68 -6.97 -5.62
CA TRP A 181 13.46 -6.00 -4.85
C TRP A 181 14.61 -6.65 -4.09
N CYS A 182 14.60 -7.98 -3.89
CA CYS A 182 15.67 -8.71 -3.20
C CYS A 182 17.04 -8.60 -3.89
N THR A 183 17.03 -8.53 -5.22
CA THR A 183 18.22 -8.52 -6.08
C THR A 183 18.40 -7.19 -6.80
N ASP A 184 17.81 -6.12 -6.27
CA ASP A 184 17.82 -4.81 -6.90
C ASP A 184 19.21 -4.17 -6.87
N GLU A 185 19.81 -4.01 -8.05
CA GLU A 185 21.19 -3.53 -8.23
C GLU A 185 21.40 -2.09 -7.77
N ARG A 186 20.33 -1.30 -7.64
CA ARG A 186 20.41 0.10 -7.18
C ARG A 186 20.95 0.22 -5.76
N PHE A 187 20.87 -0.86 -4.99
CA PHE A 187 21.36 -0.96 -3.62
C PHE A 187 22.66 -1.78 -3.49
N LEU A 188 23.24 -2.25 -4.61
CA LEU A 188 24.49 -3.02 -4.61
C LEU A 188 25.74 -2.15 -4.79
N LYS A 189 25.58 -0.86 -5.10
CA LYS A 189 26.68 0.07 -5.32
C LYS A 189 27.00 0.83 -4.03
N ASN A 190 28.07 0.41 -3.35
CA ASN A 190 28.83 1.21 -2.40
C ASN A 190 30.14 1.64 -3.06
#